data_AF-A0A948EG53-F1
#
_entry.id   AF-A0A948EG53-F1
#
_cell.length_a   1.000
_cell.length_b   1.000
_cell.length_c   1.000
_cell.angle_alpha   90.00
_cell.angle_beta   90.00
_cell.angle_gamma   90.00
#
_symmetry.space_group_name_H-M   'P 1'
#
loop_
_entity.id
_entity.type
_entity.pdbx_description
1 polymer ?
#
loop_
_entity_poly.entity_id
_entity_poly.type
_entity_poly.pdbx_seq_one_letter_code
_entity_poly.pdbx_strand_id
1 'polypeptide(L)' 'AISTTLMVSPYQQWEAIVSAGETAADKHGVELITRDWRNGFDYARSMAETMGIYRQKYCGCIFSERDRYLKIKKQK' A
#
# COMPACT_ATOMS: atom_id res chain seq x y z
N ALA A 1 -18.46 3.97 -8.33
CA ALA A 1 -17.54 2.92 -7.86
C ALA A 1 -16.27 3.58 -7.29
N ILE A 2 -15.59 2.92 -6.34
CA ILE A 2 -14.37 3.39 -5.66
C ILE A 2 -13.31 2.28 -5.64
N SER A 3 -12.06 2.64 -5.41
CA SER A 3 -10.96 1.69 -5.12
C SER A 3 -9.90 2.40 -4.28
N THR A 4 -8.82 1.71 -3.94
CA THR A 4 -7.72 2.27 -3.13
C THR A 4 -6.35 1.86 -3.64
N THR A 5 -5.38 2.77 -3.52
CA THR A 5 -3.98 2.50 -3.85
C THR A 5 -3.35 1.46 -2.93
N LEU A 6 -3.95 1.19 -1.75
CA LEU A 6 -3.46 0.18 -0.83
C LEU A 6 -3.46 -1.25 -1.43
N MET A 7 -4.32 -1.51 -2.42
CA MET A 7 -4.44 -2.81 -3.10
C MET A 7 -3.21 -3.21 -3.94
N VAL A 8 -2.28 -2.28 -4.21
CA VAL A 8 -1.05 -2.57 -4.97
C VAL A 8 0.06 -3.17 -4.10
N SER A 9 0.02 -2.97 -2.78
CA SER A 9 1.15 -3.27 -1.91
C SER A 9 1.08 -4.70 -1.37
N PRO A 10 2.11 -5.55 -1.60
CA PRO A 10 2.15 -6.91 -1.05
C PRO A 10 2.34 -6.96 0.47
N TYR A 11 2.67 -5.83 1.10
CA TYR A 11 2.89 -5.72 2.55
C TYR A 11 1.63 -5.33 3.34
N GLN A 12 0.52 -5.04 2.68
CA GLN A 12 -0.72 -4.66 3.34
C GLN A 12 -1.60 -5.88 3.65
N GLN A 13 -2.49 -5.75 4.62
CA GLN A 13 -3.47 -6.77 4.95
C GLN A 13 -4.65 -6.69 3.97
N TRP A 14 -4.72 -7.63 3.04
CA TRP A 14 -5.68 -7.62 1.94
C TRP A 14 -7.12 -7.67 2.44
N GLU A 15 -7.41 -8.58 3.37
CA GLU A 15 -8.75 -8.82 3.93
C GLU A 15 -9.26 -7.58 4.66
N ALA A 16 -8.38 -6.93 5.43
CA ALA A 16 -8.70 -5.69 6.14
C ALA A 16 -9.02 -4.53 5.16
N ILE A 17 -8.26 -4.43 4.06
CA ILE A 17 -8.51 -3.43 3.02
C ILE A 17 -9.86 -3.66 2.34
N VAL A 18 -10.16 -4.91 1.95
CA VAL A 18 -11.42 -5.25 1.28
C VAL A 18 -12.59 -4.95 2.21
N SER A 19 -12.55 -5.43 3.45
CA SER A 19 -13.63 -5.20 4.43
C SER A 19 -13.86 -3.70 4.72
N ALA A 20 -12.79 -2.92 4.87
CA ALA A 20 -12.91 -1.48 5.06
C ALA A 20 -13.45 -0.77 3.81
N GLY A 21 -13.05 -1.23 2.62
CA GLY A 21 -13.53 -0.71 1.34
C GLY A 21 -15.02 -1.00 1.12
N GLU A 22 -15.47 -2.22 1.44
CA GLU A 22 -16.88 -2.63 1.33
C GLU A 22 -17.76 -1.79 2.26
N THR A 23 -17.32 -1.64 3.52
CA THR A 23 -18.01 -0.78 4.49
C THR A 23 -18.16 0.67 4.00
N ALA A 24 -17.10 1.22 3.39
CA ALA A 24 -17.13 2.57 2.84
C ALA A 24 -18.03 2.66 1.59
N ALA A 25 -17.98 1.65 0.72
CA ALA A 25 -18.77 1.56 -0.49
C ALA A 25 -20.26 1.51 -0.16
N ASP A 26 -20.66 0.64 0.76
CA ASP A 26 -22.04 0.49 1.26
C ASP A 26 -22.55 1.79 1.87
N LYS A 27 -21.74 2.42 2.74
CA LYS A 27 -22.09 3.70 3.39
C LYS A 27 -22.42 4.81 2.39
N HIS A 28 -21.76 4.81 1.24
CA HIS A 28 -21.90 5.85 0.23
C HIS A 28 -22.73 5.42 -0.99
N GLY A 29 -23.30 4.21 -0.97
CA GLY A 29 -24.12 3.69 -2.08
C GLY A 29 -23.34 3.55 -3.38
N VAL A 30 -22.05 3.22 -3.31
CA VAL A 30 -21.17 3.02 -4.48
C VAL A 30 -20.61 1.61 -4.45
N GLU A 31 -20.14 1.10 -5.60
CA GLU A 31 -19.45 -0.20 -5.68
C GLU A 31 -17.96 -0.09 -5.26
N LEU A 32 -17.42 -1.10 -4.57
CA LEU A 32 -15.98 -1.28 -4.42
C LEU A 32 -15.40 -2.09 -5.59
N ILE A 33 -14.44 -1.50 -6.31
CA ILE A 33 -13.63 -2.22 -7.29
C ILE A 33 -12.52 -2.95 -6.54
N THR A 34 -12.74 -4.23 -6.28
CA THR A 34 -11.77 -5.14 -5.68
C THR A 34 -10.94 -5.81 -6.77
N ARG A 35 -9.66 -5.46 -6.85
CA ARG A 35 -8.74 -6.08 -7.81
C ARG A 35 -7.35 -6.22 -7.21
N ASP A 36 -6.77 -7.40 -7.40
CA ASP A 36 -5.39 -7.65 -7.02
C ASP A 36 -4.44 -6.92 -7.98
N TRP A 37 -3.80 -5.86 -7.47
CA TRP A 37 -2.81 -5.07 -8.20
C TRP A 37 -1.37 -5.42 -7.81
N ARG A 38 -1.15 -6.41 -6.94
CA ARG A 38 0.18 -6.75 -6.41
C ARG A 38 1.16 -7.16 -7.50
N ASN A 39 0.68 -7.74 -8.59
CA ASN A 39 1.50 -8.07 -9.77
C ASN A 39 2.15 -6.83 -10.40
N GLY A 40 1.57 -5.64 -10.25
CA GLY A 40 2.15 -4.39 -10.76
C GLY A 40 3.21 -3.77 -9.85
N PHE A 41 3.38 -4.28 -8.62
CA PHE A 41 4.24 -3.67 -7.60
C PHE A 41 5.71 -3.62 -8.03
N ASP A 42 6.26 -4.75 -8.48
CA ASP A 42 7.67 -4.85 -8.87
C ASP A 42 7.96 -4.06 -10.16
N TYR A 43 7.00 -4.05 -11.09
CA TYR A 43 7.08 -3.22 -12.30
C TYR A 43 7.14 -1.73 -11.95
N ALA A 44 6.21 -1.24 -11.12
CA ALA A 44 6.19 0.15 -10.67
C ALA A 44 7.48 0.53 -9.92
N ARG A 45 8.00 -0.38 -9.09
CA ARG A 45 9.26 -0.20 -8.37
C ARG A 45 10.45 -0.04 -9.31
N SER A 46 10.50 -0.85 -10.37
CA SER A 46 11.57 -0.83 -11.37
C SER A 46 11.50 0.44 -12.22
N MET A 47 10.28 0.82 -12.65
CA MET A 47 10.05 2.06 -13.39
C MET A 47 10.48 3.29 -12.60
N ALA A 48 10.12 3.37 -11.31
CA ALA A 48 10.55 4.48 -10.44
C ALA A 48 12.08 4.60 -10.33
N GLU A 49 12.78 3.46 -10.31
CA GLU A 49 14.24 3.42 -10.28
C GLU A 49 14.85 3.88 -11.60
N THR A 50 14.32 3.43 -12.73
CA THR A 50 14.75 3.88 -14.07
C THR A 50 14.53 5.38 -14.26
N MET A 51 13.45 5.93 -13.70
CA MET A 51 13.14 7.36 -13.78
C MET A 51 13.90 8.22 -12.77
N GLY A 52 14.73 7.63 -11.90
CA GLY A 52 15.44 8.37 -10.84
C GLY A 52 14.52 8.95 -9.76
N ILE A 53 13.30 8.41 -9.60
CA ILE A 53 12.34 8.88 -8.60
C ILE A 53 12.80 8.47 -7.20
N TYR A 54 12.84 9.43 -6.29
CA TYR A 54 13.13 9.17 -4.89
C TYR A 54 12.08 8.24 -4.26
N ARG A 55 12.54 7.13 -3.68
CA ARG A 55 11.69 6.16 -2.97
C ARG A 55 11.90 6.27 -1.47
N GLN A 56 10.88 6.74 -0.76
CA GLN A 56 10.91 6.88 0.69
C GLN A 56 11.01 5.50 1.37
N LYS A 57 11.97 5.35 2.29
CA LYS A 57 12.25 4.08 3.02
C LYS A 57 11.44 3.90 4.32
N TYR A 58 10.43 4.73 4.53
CA TYR A 58 9.59 4.77 5.74
C TYR A 58 8.22 5.36 5.36
N CYS A 59 7.16 5.08 6.14
CA CYS A 59 5.79 5.50 5.78
C CYS A 59 5.44 6.94 6.22
N GLY A 60 6.35 7.64 6.88
CA GLY A 60 6.16 9.01 7.36
C GLY A 60 5.67 9.12 8.81
N CYS A 61 5.28 8.02 9.47
CA CYS A 61 4.98 8.04 10.90
C CYS A 61 6.25 7.95 11.76
N ILE A 62 6.20 8.48 12.98
CA ILE A 62 7.33 8.50 13.94
C ILE A 62 7.89 7.10 14.22
N PHE A 63 7.05 6.07 14.20
CA PHE A 63 7.48 4.68 14.39
C PHE A 63 8.34 4.21 13.22
N SER A 64 7.90 4.45 11.98
CA SER A 64 8.66 4.08 10.78
C SER A 64 9.95 4.86 10.63
N GLU A 65 9.95 6.12 11.10
CA GLU A 65 11.14 6.97 11.12
C GLU A 65 12.15 6.44 12.15
N ARG A 66 11.70 6.16 13.38
CA ARG A 66 12.52 5.52 14.42
C ARG A 66 13.14 4.21 13.91
N ASP A 67 12.33 3.31 13.35
CA ASP A 67 12.79 2.01 12.87
C ASP A 67 13.84 2.17 11.75
N ARG A 68 13.66 3.16 10.86
CA ARG A 68 14.63 3.52 9.81
C ARG A 68 15.94 4.03 10.39
N TYR A 69 15.90 4.96 11.34
CA TYR A 69 17.10 5.54 11.96
C TYR A 69 17.87 4.51 12.78
N LEU A 70 17.16 3.71 13.59
CA LEU A 70 17.75 2.69 14.46
C LEU A 70 18.11 1.39 13.69
N LYS A 71 17.79 1.29 12.40
CA LYS A 71 18.02 0.10 11.56
C LYS A 71 17.43 -1.18 12.16
N ILE A 72 16.25 -1.07 12.78
CA ILE A 72 15.55 -2.21 13.39
C ILE A 72 15.13 -3.18 12.27
N LYS A 73 15.58 -4.44 12.37
CA LYS A 73 15.15 -5.49 11.45
C LYS A 73 13.73 -5.91 11.80
N LYS A 74 12.80 -5.78 10.85
CA LYS A 74 11.47 -6.40 11.00
C LYS A 74 11.60 -7.91 10.85
N GLN A 75 11.00 -8.66 11.78
CA GLN A 75 10.78 -10.10 11.57
C GLN A 75 9.84 -10.26 10.38
N LYS A 76 10.19 -11.17 9.47
CA LYS A 76 9.38 -11.51 8.29
C LYS A 76 8.26 -12.46 8.69
#